data_AF-A0A3M8FTS7-F1
#
_entry.id   AF-A0A3M8FTS7-F1
#
_cell.length_a   1.000
_cell.length_b   1.000
_cell.length_c   1.000
_cell.angle_alpha   90.00
_cell.angle_beta   90.00
_cell.angle_gamma   90.00
#
_symmetry.space_group_name_H-M   'P 1'
#
loop_
_entity.id
_entity.type
_entity.pdbx_description
1 polymer ?
#
loop_
_entity_poly.entity_id
_entity_poly.type
_entity_poly.pdbx_seq_one_letter_code
_entity_poly.pdbx_strand_id
1 'polypeptide(L)'
;MSLFCPHMMPLLKQDYPHDTPHHSEADGLARWLQTAEARTQAKLRMPVIMATQRIGLASRRCGELAAEARHTRHRLLNLPTRADPGVASRLEDRAIALEREAHAERVSLWRDLQPLAESARDAAVDRIRQSWLSELERVIGESSARGGLQ
;
A
#
# COMPACT_ATOMS: atom_id res chain seq x y z
N MET A 1 38.40 50.10 -61.49
CA MET A 1 37.71 48.93 -60.92
C MET A 1 38.56 47.70 -61.12
N SER A 2 39.10 47.14 -60.05
CA SER A 2 39.20 45.70 -59.77
C SER A 2 40.10 45.53 -58.54
N LEU A 3 39.50 45.10 -57.45
CA LEU A 3 40.17 44.82 -56.18
C LEU A 3 40.44 43.31 -56.10
N PHE A 4 41.70 42.99 -55.80
CA PHE A 4 42.15 42.00 -54.82
C PHE A 4 41.59 40.56 -54.86
N CYS A 5 42.50 39.65 -55.13
CA CYS A 5 42.78 38.47 -54.30
C CYS A 5 44.20 38.71 -53.72
N PRO A 6 44.60 38.30 -52.49
CA PRO A 6 44.34 36.96 -51.96
C PRO A 6 44.18 36.85 -50.43
N HIS A 7 43.98 35.60 -50.01
CA HIS A 7 44.46 34.98 -48.76
C HIS A 7 43.51 34.81 -47.56
N MET A 8 43.47 33.53 -47.16
CA MET A 8 43.30 32.95 -45.83
C MET A 8 41.91 32.97 -45.19
N MET A 9 41.39 31.76 -45.04
CA MET A 9 40.32 31.44 -44.10
C MET A 9 40.67 31.92 -42.68
N PRO A 10 39.71 32.49 -41.96
CA PRO A 10 39.63 32.33 -40.52
C PRO A 10 38.58 31.27 -40.18
N LEU A 11 39.03 30.31 -39.38
CA LEU A 11 38.23 29.40 -38.58
C LEU A 11 37.01 30.12 -37.98
N LEU A 12 35.82 29.77 -38.45
CA LEU A 12 34.59 30.05 -37.72
C LEU A 12 34.61 29.20 -36.45
N LYS A 13 35.09 29.79 -35.37
CA LYS A 13 34.68 29.39 -34.02
C LYS A 13 33.16 29.55 -33.97
N GLN A 14 32.45 28.45 -34.14
CA GLN A 14 31.10 28.31 -33.61
C GLN A 14 31.24 28.20 -32.10
N ASP A 15 31.25 29.36 -31.43
CA ASP A 15 30.89 29.43 -30.02
C ASP A 15 29.39 29.11 -29.95
N TYR A 16 29.06 27.83 -29.79
CA TYR A 16 27.74 27.42 -29.32
C TYR A 16 27.58 27.97 -27.91
N PRO A 17 26.61 28.85 -27.62
CA PRO A 17 26.24 29.11 -26.25
C PRO A 17 25.49 27.86 -25.74
N HIS A 18 26.24 26.93 -25.16
CA HIS A 18 25.68 25.89 -24.28
C HIS A 18 25.36 26.52 -22.92
N ASP A 19 24.41 27.44 -22.91
CA ASP A 19 23.72 27.89 -21.69
C ASP A 19 22.23 27.64 -21.87
N THR A 20 21.86 26.36 -21.96
CA THR A 20 20.49 25.94 -21.67
C THR A 20 20.41 25.60 -20.19
N PRO A 21 19.63 26.34 -19.38
CA PRO A 21 19.43 26.00 -17.98
C PRO A 21 18.56 24.74 -17.91
N HIS A 22 19.20 23.57 -17.86
CA HIS A 22 18.55 22.26 -17.65
C HIS A 22 17.88 22.11 -16.27
N HIS A 23 17.80 23.18 -15.47
CA HIS A 23 17.15 23.18 -14.15
C HIS A 23 15.66 23.57 -14.17
N SER A 24 15.12 24.17 -15.23
CA SER A 24 13.72 24.63 -15.21
C SER A 24 12.68 23.53 -15.50
N GLU A 25 13.00 22.54 -16.34
CA GLU A 25 12.07 21.45 -16.68
C GLU A 25 12.00 20.38 -15.58
N ALA A 26 13.13 20.06 -14.94
CA ALA A 26 13.17 19.15 -13.80
C ALA A 26 12.40 19.71 -12.59
N ASP A 27 12.52 21.01 -12.33
CA ASP A 27 11.77 21.71 -11.28
C ASP A 27 10.27 21.81 -11.61
N GLY A 28 9.92 21.97 -12.88
CA GLY A 28 8.54 21.98 -13.37
C GLY A 28 7.87 20.61 -13.23
N LEU A 29 8.59 19.54 -13.63
CA LEU A 29 8.14 18.15 -13.48
C LEU A 29 7.99 17.79 -11.99
N ALA A 30 8.97 18.14 -11.16
CA ALA A 30 8.95 17.88 -9.72
C ALA A 30 7.75 18.58 -9.03
N ARG A 31 7.48 19.85 -9.36
CA ARG A 31 6.31 20.58 -8.86
C ARG A 31 5.00 19.97 -9.34
N TRP A 32 4.93 19.55 -10.60
CA TRP A 32 3.74 18.90 -11.14
C TRP A 32 3.46 17.56 -10.44
N LEU A 33 4.49 16.74 -10.24
CA LEU A 33 4.41 15.46 -9.50
C LEU A 33 3.94 15.69 -8.06
N GLN A 34 4.53 16.64 -7.33
CA GLN A 34 4.10 16.98 -5.96
C GLN A 34 2.63 17.43 -5.90
N THR A 35 2.18 18.23 -6.88
CA THR A 35 0.79 18.71 -6.92
C THR A 35 -0.18 17.59 -7.27
N ALA A 36 0.20 16.70 -8.20
CA ALA A 36 -0.58 15.52 -8.56
C ALA A 36 -0.67 14.53 -7.39
N GLU A 37 0.42 14.33 -6.66
CA GLU A 37 0.48 13.52 -5.45
C GLU A 37 -0.41 14.10 -4.36
N ALA A 38 -0.30 15.40 -4.05
CA ALA A 38 -1.14 16.07 -3.05
C ALA A 38 -2.64 15.97 -3.39
N ARG A 39 -3.01 16.12 -4.66
CA ARG A 39 -4.39 15.94 -5.13
C ARG A 39 -4.86 14.50 -5.00
N THR A 40 -3.98 13.54 -5.27
CA THR A 40 -4.29 12.11 -5.14
C THR A 40 -4.45 11.74 -3.67
N GLN A 41 -3.53 12.15 -2.81
CA GLN A 41 -3.63 12.00 -1.36
C GLN A 41 -4.93 12.63 -0.82
N ALA A 42 -5.29 13.84 -1.26
CA ALA A 42 -6.54 14.49 -0.84
C ALA A 42 -7.78 13.70 -1.26
N LYS A 43 -7.80 13.15 -2.47
CA LYS A 43 -8.90 12.28 -2.96
C LYS A 43 -9.01 10.96 -2.20
N LEU A 44 -7.89 10.43 -1.70
CA LEU A 44 -7.84 9.17 -0.98
C LEU A 44 -8.25 9.27 0.51
N ARG A 45 -8.17 10.46 1.13
CA ARG A 45 -8.48 10.64 2.56
C ARG A 45 -9.89 10.16 2.94
N MET A 46 -10.92 10.60 2.22
CA MET A 46 -12.31 10.26 2.57
C MET A 46 -12.64 8.78 2.33
N PRO A 47 -12.28 8.17 1.18
CA PRO A 47 -12.45 6.73 0.97
C PRO A 47 -11.74 5.87 2.02
N VAL A 48 -10.50 6.24 2.41
CA VAL A 48 -9.75 5.52 3.43
C VAL A 48 -10.44 5.59 4.79
N ILE A 49 -10.88 6.77 5.22
CA ILE A 49 -11.61 6.95 6.49
C ILE A 49 -12.90 6.10 6.50
N MET A 50 -13.68 6.15 5.41
CA MET A 50 -14.91 5.38 5.28
C MET A 50 -14.65 3.87 5.31
N ALA A 51 -13.60 3.41 4.62
CA ALA A 51 -13.18 2.02 4.65
C ALA A 51 -12.77 1.57 6.06
N THR A 52 -11.97 2.39 6.77
CA THR A 52 -11.56 2.10 8.15
C THR A 52 -12.76 2.03 9.10
N GLN A 53 -13.72 2.96 8.99
CA GLN A 53 -14.94 2.92 9.79
C GLN A 53 -15.77 1.66 9.53
N ARG A 54 -15.95 1.30 8.26
CA ARG A 54 -16.68 0.09 7.87
C ARG A 54 -16.02 -1.19 8.38
N ILE A 55 -14.69 -1.29 8.23
CA ILE A 55 -13.88 -2.40 8.78
C ILE A 55 -14.03 -2.46 10.30
N GLY A 56 -13.96 -1.32 10.99
CA GLY A 56 -14.09 -1.24 12.45
C GLY A 56 -15.46 -1.72 12.94
N LEU A 57 -16.54 -1.28 12.29
CA LEU A 57 -17.90 -1.70 12.61
C LEU A 57 -18.12 -3.19 12.34
N ALA A 58 -17.71 -3.69 11.17
CA ALA A 58 -17.82 -5.10 10.81
C ALA A 58 -16.99 -6.00 11.75
N SER A 59 -15.80 -5.57 12.14
CA SER A 59 -14.95 -6.28 13.11
C SER A 59 -15.61 -6.38 14.48
N ARG A 60 -16.25 -5.30 14.95
CA ARG A 60 -17.00 -5.29 16.21
C ARG A 60 -18.18 -6.25 16.15
N ARG A 61 -18.98 -6.18 15.08
CA ARG A 61 -20.14 -7.08 14.86
C ARG A 61 -19.73 -8.55 14.82
N CYS A 62 -18.62 -8.88 14.15
CA CYS A 62 -18.05 -10.24 14.18
C CYS A 62 -17.75 -10.70 15.61
N GLY A 63 -17.16 -9.83 16.43
CA GLY A 63 -16.84 -10.13 17.83
C GLY A 63 -18.09 -10.36 18.69
N GLU A 64 -19.11 -9.53 18.52
CA GLU A 64 -20.40 -9.63 19.21
C GLU A 64 -21.12 -10.94 18.86
N LEU A 65 -21.27 -11.26 17.57
CA LEU A 65 -21.92 -12.49 17.11
C LEU A 65 -21.17 -13.74 17.60
N ALA A 66 -19.84 -13.72 17.55
CA ALA A 66 -19.03 -14.83 18.05
C ALA A 66 -19.16 -15.00 19.57
N ALA A 67 -19.27 -13.90 20.33
CA ALA A 67 -19.52 -13.95 21.77
C ALA A 67 -20.92 -14.50 22.09
N GLU A 68 -21.94 -14.07 21.37
CA GLU A 68 -23.32 -14.54 21.53
C GLU A 68 -23.44 -16.04 21.18
N ALA A 69 -22.78 -16.49 20.10
CA ALA A 69 -22.74 -17.91 19.73
C ALA A 69 -22.08 -18.77 20.82
N ARG A 70 -20.93 -18.33 21.35
CA ARG A 70 -20.25 -19.01 22.48
C ARG A 70 -21.13 -19.04 23.72
N HIS A 71 -21.79 -17.94 24.05
CA HIS A 71 -22.70 -17.88 25.19
C HIS A 71 -23.89 -18.82 25.01
N THR A 72 -24.46 -18.88 23.80
CA THR A 72 -25.58 -19.78 23.47
C THR A 72 -25.16 -21.24 23.57
N ARG A 73 -23.99 -21.61 23.05
CA ARG A 73 -23.40 -22.95 23.23
C ARG A 73 -23.15 -23.28 24.70
N HIS A 74 -22.62 -22.34 25.47
CA HIS A 74 -22.41 -22.54 26.90
C HIS A 74 -23.74 -22.78 27.63
N ARG A 75 -24.80 -22.05 27.27
CA ARG A 75 -26.14 -22.31 27.80
C ARG A 75 -26.62 -23.70 27.44
N LEU A 76 -26.48 -24.12 26.18
CA LEU A 76 -26.85 -25.45 25.70
C LEU A 76 -26.14 -26.57 26.48
N LEU A 77 -24.83 -26.44 26.68
CA LEU A 77 -24.01 -27.42 27.42
C LEU A 77 -24.39 -27.51 28.91
N ASN A 78 -24.86 -26.40 29.49
CA ASN A 78 -25.30 -26.34 30.87
C ASN A 78 -26.82 -26.49 31.02
N LEU A 79 -27.54 -26.99 30.01
CA LEU A 79 -28.95 -27.29 30.18
C LEU A 79 -29.11 -28.38 31.25
N PRO A 80 -30.05 -28.22 32.20
CA PRO A 80 -30.40 -29.30 33.12
C PRO A 80 -30.84 -30.54 32.34
N THR A 81 -30.45 -31.73 32.80
CA THR A 81 -30.82 -33.01 32.16
C THR A 81 -32.34 -33.24 32.06
N ARG A 82 -33.12 -32.55 32.90
CA ARG A 82 -34.60 -32.58 32.89
C ARG A 82 -35.24 -31.48 32.04
N ALA A 83 -34.44 -30.67 31.36
CA ALA A 83 -34.97 -29.58 30.57
C ALA A 83 -35.71 -30.09 29.33
N ASP A 84 -36.74 -29.34 28.92
CA ASP A 84 -37.53 -29.62 27.72
C ASP A 84 -36.61 -29.75 26.49
N PRO A 85 -36.67 -30.87 25.74
CA PRO A 85 -35.93 -31.06 24.49
C PRO A 85 -36.13 -29.92 23.48
N GLY A 86 -37.31 -29.27 23.49
CA GLY A 86 -37.58 -28.11 22.65
C GLY A 86 -36.72 -26.90 22.98
N VAL A 87 -36.28 -26.74 24.23
CA VAL A 87 -35.36 -25.66 24.63
C VAL A 87 -33.94 -25.93 24.11
N ALA A 88 -33.48 -27.18 24.17
CA ALA A 88 -32.18 -27.57 23.65
C ALA A 88 -32.12 -27.35 22.13
N SER A 89 -33.10 -27.84 21.39
CA SER A 89 -33.20 -27.65 19.93
C SER A 89 -33.21 -26.17 19.53
N ARG A 90 -34.01 -25.32 20.21
CA ARG A 90 -34.03 -23.87 19.93
C ARG A 90 -32.68 -23.18 20.18
N LEU A 91 -31.95 -23.58 21.22
CA LEU A 91 -30.63 -23.02 21.51
C LEU A 91 -29.58 -23.49 20.49
N GLU A 92 -29.69 -24.74 20.04
CA GLU A 92 -28.83 -25.30 19.00
C GLU A 92 -29.05 -24.59 17.66
N ASP A 93 -30.31 -24.41 17.24
CA ASP A 93 -30.68 -23.65 16.05
C ASP A 93 -30.19 -22.19 16.15
N ARG A 94 -30.33 -21.56 17.32
CA ARG A 94 -29.85 -20.20 17.56
C ARG A 94 -28.32 -20.12 17.47
N ALA A 95 -27.59 -21.07 18.03
CA ALA A 95 -26.13 -21.11 17.94
C ALA A 95 -25.66 -21.26 16.49
N ILE A 96 -26.30 -22.15 15.71
CA ILE A 96 -26.00 -22.34 14.29
C ILE A 96 -26.29 -21.07 13.49
N ALA A 97 -27.41 -20.40 13.75
CA ALA A 97 -27.77 -19.15 13.08
C ALA A 97 -26.73 -18.05 13.36
N LEU A 98 -26.35 -17.86 14.62
CA LEU A 98 -25.33 -16.88 15.01
C LEU A 98 -23.96 -17.17 14.38
N GLU A 99 -23.59 -18.44 14.24
CA GLU A 99 -22.35 -18.85 13.57
C GLU A 99 -22.36 -18.58 12.07
N ARG A 100 -23.50 -18.80 11.41
CA ARG A 100 -23.67 -18.47 9.99
C ARG A 100 -23.60 -16.95 9.78
N GLU A 101 -24.25 -16.18 10.65
CA GLU A 101 -24.18 -14.72 10.61
C GLU A 101 -22.75 -14.21 10.84
N ALA A 102 -22.06 -14.75 11.86
CA ALA A 102 -20.67 -14.41 12.13
C ALA A 102 -19.74 -14.78 10.97
N HIS A 103 -19.99 -15.92 10.31
CA HIS A 103 -19.23 -16.32 9.14
C HIS A 103 -19.46 -15.38 7.95
N ALA A 104 -20.72 -15.00 7.69
CA ALA A 104 -21.06 -14.06 6.63
C ALA A 104 -20.39 -12.70 6.83
N GLU A 105 -20.42 -12.17 8.06
CA GLU A 105 -19.73 -10.93 8.42
C GLU A 105 -18.21 -11.04 8.28
N ARG A 106 -17.61 -12.18 8.67
CA ARG A 106 -16.17 -12.43 8.47
C ARG A 106 -15.78 -12.48 7.00
N VAL A 107 -16.59 -13.11 6.15
CA VAL A 107 -16.34 -13.17 4.70
C VAL A 107 -16.42 -11.76 4.09
N SER A 108 -17.43 -10.97 4.50
CA SER A 108 -17.56 -9.57 4.08
C SER A 108 -16.36 -8.74 4.51
N LEU A 109 -15.96 -8.83 5.78
CA LEU A 109 -14.78 -8.16 6.33
C LEU A 109 -13.50 -8.58 5.61
N TRP A 110 -13.35 -9.87 5.28
CA TRP A 110 -12.17 -10.34 4.55
C TRP A 110 -12.06 -9.74 3.15
N ARG A 111 -13.18 -9.57 2.43
CA ARG A 111 -13.18 -8.90 1.12
C ARG A 111 -12.67 -7.46 1.20
N ASP A 112 -12.91 -6.79 2.32
CA ASP A 112 -12.46 -5.42 2.55
C ASP A 112 -10.99 -5.36 2.97
N LEU A 113 -10.54 -6.34 3.76
CA LEU A 113 -9.17 -6.41 4.26
C LEU A 113 -8.19 -6.98 3.23
N GLN A 114 -8.64 -7.85 2.32
CA GLN A 114 -7.77 -8.54 1.38
C GLN A 114 -6.93 -7.58 0.52
N PRO A 115 -7.50 -6.54 -0.13
CA PRO A 115 -6.69 -5.60 -0.93
C PRO A 115 -5.67 -4.82 -0.09
N LEU A 116 -6.01 -4.52 1.16
CA LEU A 116 -5.12 -3.84 2.10
C LEU A 116 -3.97 -4.74 2.54
N ALA A 117 -4.25 -6.02 2.80
CA ALA A 117 -3.25 -7.02 3.14
C ALA A 117 -2.30 -7.30 1.96
N GLU A 118 -2.84 -7.40 0.74
CA GLU A 118 -2.05 -7.54 -0.50
C GLU A 118 -1.15 -6.32 -0.71
N SER A 119 -1.70 -5.11 -0.62
CA SER A 119 -0.92 -3.87 -0.76
C SER A 119 0.17 -3.75 0.33
N ALA A 120 -0.13 -4.13 1.57
CA ALA A 120 0.84 -4.12 2.66
C ALA A 120 1.97 -5.14 2.46
N ARG A 121 1.65 -6.31 1.88
CA ARG A 121 2.63 -7.33 1.50
C ARG A 121 3.54 -6.82 0.39
N ASP A 122 2.98 -6.23 -0.66
CA ASP A 122 3.76 -5.69 -1.78
C ASP A 122 4.70 -4.58 -1.29
N ALA A 123 4.20 -3.66 -0.45
CA ALA A 123 5.03 -2.63 0.17
C ALA A 123 6.12 -3.19 1.10
N ALA A 124 5.90 -4.35 1.72
CA ALA A 124 6.94 -5.03 2.50
C ALA A 124 8.02 -5.64 1.61
N VAL A 125 7.62 -6.29 0.50
CA VAL A 125 8.55 -6.84 -0.50
C VAL A 125 9.41 -5.73 -1.12
N ASP A 126 8.81 -4.58 -1.41
CA ASP A 126 9.51 -3.43 -1.99
C ASP A 126 10.57 -2.86 -1.05
N ARG A 127 10.26 -2.75 0.25
CA ARG A 127 11.23 -2.31 1.27
C ARG A 127 12.39 -3.29 1.41
N ILE A 128 12.12 -4.59 1.38
CA ILE A 128 13.17 -5.62 1.41
C ILE A 128 14.06 -5.46 0.17
N ARG A 129 13.47 -5.36 -1.02
CA ARG A 129 14.21 -5.16 -2.27
C ARG A 129 15.09 -3.91 -2.24
N GLN A 130 14.57 -2.78 -1.77
CA GLN A 130 15.37 -1.54 -1.64
C GLN A 130 16.52 -1.71 -0.66
N SER A 131 16.29 -2.35 0.50
CA SER A 131 17.36 -2.63 1.47
C SER A 131 18.46 -3.50 0.87
N TRP A 132 18.10 -4.51 0.08
CA TRP A 132 19.07 -5.37 -0.61
C TRP A 132 19.85 -4.60 -1.69
N LEU A 133 19.18 -3.74 -2.48
CA LEU A 133 19.84 -2.93 -3.50
C LEU A 133 20.84 -1.94 -2.89
N SER A 134 20.44 -1.22 -1.83
CA SER A 134 21.35 -0.30 -1.12
C SER A 134 22.56 -1.02 -0.53
N GLU A 135 22.37 -2.24 -0.03
CA GLU A 135 23.48 -3.06 0.48
C GLU A 135 24.42 -3.52 -0.64
N LEU A 136 23.89 -3.91 -1.81
CA LEU A 136 24.71 -4.26 -2.97
C LEU A 136 25.52 -3.06 -3.48
N GLU A 137 24.90 -1.89 -3.57
CA GLU A 137 25.56 -0.64 -3.95
C GLU A 137 26.70 -0.31 -2.97
N ARG A 138 26.48 -0.49 -1.67
CA ARG A 138 27.51 -0.33 -0.64
C ARG A 138 28.68 -1.28 -0.87
N VAL A 139 28.42 -2.58 -1.07
CA VAL A 139 29.47 -3.60 -1.28
C VAL A 139 30.26 -3.34 -2.56
N ILE A 140 29.59 -2.96 -3.65
CA ILE A 140 30.24 -2.61 -4.91
C ILE A 140 31.10 -1.36 -4.75
N GLY A 141 30.60 -0.33 -4.07
CA GLY A 141 31.34 0.89 -3.76
C GLY A 141 32.58 0.62 -2.91
N GLU A 142 32.45 -0.21 -1.86
CA GLU A 142 33.57 -0.61 -1.00
C GLU A 142 34.60 -1.47 -1.72
N SER A 143 34.16 -2.36 -2.62
CA SER A 143 35.05 -3.21 -3.41
C SER A 143 35.84 -2.38 -4.43
N SER A 144 35.20 -1.38 -5.07
CA SER A 144 35.89 -0.42 -5.94
C SER A 144 36.90 0.44 -5.18
N ALA A 145 36.55 0.90 -3.97
CA ALA A 145 37.44 1.70 -3.14
C ALA A 145 38.70 0.93 -2.68
N ARG A 146 38.60 -0.40 -2.51
CA ARG A 146 39.74 -1.26 -2.14
C ARG A 146 40.57 -1.73 -3.34
N GLY A 147 39.97 -1.86 -4.53
CA GLY A 147 40.67 -2.26 -5.76
C GLY A 147 41.56 -1.17 -6.39
N GLY A 148 41.37 0.10 -6.00
CA GLY A 148 42.18 1.24 -6.49
C GLY A 148 43.45 1.54 -5.69
N LEU A 149 43.83 0.69 -4.73
CA LEU A 149 44.99 0.87 -3.85
C LEU A 149 46.14 -0.13 -4.13
N GLN A 150 46.16 -0.77 -5.29
CA GLN A 150 47.27 -1.65 -5.71
C GLN A 150 48.07 -1.04 -6.86
#